data_AF-A0A382VKF2-F1
#
_entry.id   AF-A0A382VKF2-F1
#
_cell.length_a   1.000
_cell.length_b   1.000
_cell.length_c   1.000
_cell.angle_alpha   90.00
_cell.angle_beta   90.00
_cell.angle_gamma   90.00
#
_symmetry.space_group_name_H-M   'P 1'
#
loop_
_entity.id
_entity.type
_entity.pdbx_description
1 polymer ?
#
loop_
_entity_poly.entity_id
_entity_poly.type
_entity_poly.pdbx_seq_one_letter_code
_entity_poly.pdbx_strand_id
1 'polypeptide(L)'
;MATNDDWLALAQEDTLEPDLPICDSHHHLWDNRPDLVEPRYLLDEILTDLNSGHNIISTVFVQCGAMHKADGPEAMRVVGETEFVNGIAAMSASGVYGPTRIAAGIVGQVDLNLGDAVAPGLEAHLQAGGGRFRGIRHSVAWDPSGTAPGPRSQAVTHPHLYLDAGYRIGFAQLGHYGMSFEGWCYHHQIPELTSLA
;
A
#
# COMPACT_ATOMS: atom_id res chain seq x y z
N MET A 1 -18.38 -9.22 -6.82
CA MET A 1 -18.64 -10.54 -6.19
C MET A 1 -17.49 -11.39 -6.58
N ALA A 2 -16.67 -11.69 -5.58
CA ALA A 2 -15.43 -12.39 -5.76
C ALA A 2 -15.72 -13.80 -6.26
N THR A 3 -14.82 -14.36 -7.05
CA THR A 3 -15.02 -15.71 -7.59
C THR A 3 -14.79 -16.83 -6.57
N ASN A 4 -14.45 -16.49 -5.32
CA ASN A 4 -14.06 -17.42 -4.26
C ASN A 4 -14.92 -17.33 -2.98
N ASP A 5 -16.05 -16.61 -2.98
CA ASP A 5 -16.91 -16.46 -1.79
C ASP A 5 -17.36 -17.81 -1.21
N ASP A 6 -17.80 -18.74 -2.07
CA ASP A 6 -18.20 -20.10 -1.67
C ASP A 6 -17.06 -20.87 -0.99
N TRP A 7 -15.81 -20.63 -1.39
CA TRP A 7 -14.64 -21.27 -0.81
C TRP A 7 -14.30 -20.67 0.57
N LEU A 8 -14.39 -19.35 0.72
CA LEU A 8 -14.18 -18.66 2.00
C LEU A 8 -15.22 -19.09 3.04
N ALA A 9 -16.45 -19.40 2.62
CA ALA A 9 -17.52 -19.84 3.50
C ALA A 9 -17.39 -21.28 4.03
N LEU A 10 -16.38 -22.06 3.60
CA LEU A 10 -16.21 -23.46 4.01
C LEU A 10 -15.82 -23.62 5.49
N ALA A 11 -15.23 -22.60 6.11
CA ALA A 11 -14.84 -22.59 7.50
C ALA A 11 -15.20 -21.26 8.15
N GLN A 12 -15.73 -21.34 9.37
CA GLN A 12 -16.01 -20.18 10.23
C GLN A 12 -15.31 -20.46 11.56
N GLU A 13 -14.49 -19.52 12.00
CA GLU A 13 -13.77 -19.59 13.27
C GLU A 13 -14.39 -18.62 14.28
N ASP A 14 -14.37 -18.98 15.56
CA ASP A 14 -14.86 -18.08 16.61
C ASP A 14 -13.93 -16.88 16.76
N THR A 15 -14.50 -15.68 16.85
CA THR A 15 -13.75 -14.47 17.16
C THR A 15 -13.19 -14.53 18.58
N LEU A 16 -11.86 -14.60 18.69
CA LEU A 16 -11.17 -14.50 19.97
C LEU A 16 -10.96 -13.03 20.34
N GLU A 17 -11.13 -12.73 21.63
CA GLU A 17 -10.95 -11.39 22.20
C GLU A 17 -11.67 -10.28 21.41
N PRO A 18 -13.01 -10.38 21.23
CA PRO A 18 -13.77 -9.51 20.33
C PRO A 18 -13.66 -8.03 20.68
N ASP A 19 -13.37 -7.68 21.93
CA ASP A 19 -13.23 -6.29 22.38
C ASP A 19 -11.81 -5.71 22.18
N LEU A 20 -10.80 -6.54 21.86
CA LEU A 20 -9.42 -6.10 21.70
C LEU A 20 -9.31 -5.14 20.50
N PRO A 21 -8.91 -3.87 20.70
CA PRO A 21 -8.79 -2.93 19.60
C PRO A 21 -7.65 -3.34 18.67
N ILE A 22 -7.97 -3.54 17.39
CA ILE A 22 -7.05 -3.97 16.36
C ILE A 22 -6.83 -2.86 15.33
N CYS A 23 -5.57 -2.70 14.91
CA CYS A 23 -5.22 -1.99 13.69
C CYS A 23 -4.86 -3.02 12.62
N ASP A 24 -5.66 -3.12 11.55
CA ASP A 24 -5.26 -3.89 10.38
C ASP A 24 -4.17 -3.11 9.64
N SER A 25 -2.91 -3.55 9.79
CA SER A 25 -1.76 -2.81 9.30
C SER A 25 -1.52 -2.92 7.80
N HIS A 26 -2.30 -3.70 7.05
CA HIS A 26 -2.07 -3.88 5.62
C HIS A 26 -3.32 -4.35 4.89
N HIS A 27 -3.93 -3.43 4.14
CA HIS A 27 -4.89 -3.79 3.09
C HIS A 27 -4.63 -3.00 1.80
N HIS A 28 -5.35 -3.38 0.75
CA HIS A 28 -5.39 -2.68 -0.53
C HIS A 28 -6.81 -2.19 -0.82
N LEU A 29 -6.96 -1.28 -1.78
CA LEU A 29 -8.24 -0.77 -2.27
C LEU A 29 -8.09 -0.52 -3.77
N TRP A 30 -9.04 -1.00 -4.57
CA TRP A 30 -8.98 -0.90 -6.03
C TRP A 30 -10.36 -1.01 -6.68
N ASP A 31 -10.43 -0.62 -7.94
CA ASP A 31 -11.59 -0.82 -8.80
C ASP A 31 -11.15 -1.18 -10.21
N ASN A 32 -12.05 -1.74 -11.01
CA ASN A 32 -11.87 -2.07 -12.42
C ASN A 32 -10.66 -2.98 -12.70
N ARG A 33 -10.52 -4.07 -11.93
CA ARG A 33 -9.48 -5.09 -12.08
C ARG A 33 -10.06 -6.45 -12.50
N PRO A 34 -10.54 -6.60 -13.75
CA PRO A 34 -11.25 -7.80 -14.18
C PRO A 34 -10.43 -9.10 -14.15
N ASP A 35 -9.11 -8.99 -14.01
CA ASP A 35 -8.17 -10.11 -13.90
C ASP A 35 -7.93 -10.59 -12.46
N LEU A 36 -8.49 -9.92 -11.45
CA LEU A 36 -8.40 -10.30 -10.04
C LEU A 36 -9.62 -11.13 -9.61
N VAL A 37 -9.44 -11.91 -8.54
CA VAL A 37 -10.51 -12.72 -7.91
C VAL A 37 -11.67 -11.82 -7.48
N GLU A 38 -11.38 -10.67 -6.87
CA GLU A 38 -12.34 -9.61 -6.62
C GLU A 38 -11.98 -8.40 -7.51
N PRO A 39 -12.74 -8.13 -8.58
CA PRO A 39 -12.45 -7.04 -9.50
C PRO A 39 -12.56 -5.64 -8.90
N ARG A 40 -13.30 -5.48 -7.80
CA ARG A 40 -13.50 -4.22 -7.10
C ARG A 40 -13.47 -4.45 -5.59
N TYR A 41 -12.59 -3.74 -4.90
CA TYR A 41 -12.46 -3.79 -3.45
C TYR A 41 -12.35 -2.37 -2.91
N LEU A 42 -13.51 -1.77 -2.60
CA LEU A 42 -13.66 -0.40 -2.10
C LEU A 42 -14.21 -0.43 -0.66
N LEU A 43 -14.81 0.69 -0.24
CA LEU A 43 -15.34 0.85 1.11
C LEU A 43 -16.38 -0.22 1.48
N ASP A 44 -17.29 -0.57 0.57
CA ASP A 44 -18.35 -1.53 0.88
C ASP A 44 -17.79 -2.94 1.11
N GLU A 45 -16.81 -3.36 0.30
CA GLU A 45 -16.16 -4.66 0.43
C GLU A 45 -15.32 -4.75 1.69
N ILE A 46 -14.45 -3.76 1.94
CA ILE A 46 -13.60 -3.78 3.14
C ILE A 46 -14.46 -3.73 4.42
N LEU A 47 -15.56 -2.98 4.45
CA LEU A 47 -16.45 -2.97 5.62
C LEU A 47 -17.13 -4.32 5.86
N THR A 48 -17.39 -5.10 4.80
CA THR A 48 -17.92 -6.46 4.93
C THR A 48 -16.89 -7.36 5.62
N ASP A 49 -15.63 -7.31 5.21
CA ASP A 49 -14.56 -8.14 5.78
C ASP A 49 -14.17 -7.73 7.20
N LEU A 50 -14.15 -6.42 7.47
CA LEU A 50 -13.82 -5.89 8.79
C LEU A 50 -14.93 -6.18 9.83
N ASN A 51 -16.17 -6.40 9.38
CA ASN A 51 -17.29 -6.75 10.24
C ASN A 51 -17.37 -8.27 10.51
N SER A 52 -16.22 -8.90 10.74
CA SER A 52 -16.06 -10.33 11.02
C SER A 52 -16.23 -10.70 12.51
N GLY A 53 -16.53 -9.71 13.36
CA GLY A 53 -16.67 -9.88 14.82
C GLY A 53 -15.50 -9.32 15.62
N HIS A 54 -14.35 -9.05 14.99
CA HIS A 54 -13.21 -8.40 15.62
C HIS A 54 -13.41 -6.89 15.76
N ASN A 55 -12.91 -6.30 16.85
CA ASN A 55 -12.90 -4.84 17.06
C ASN A 55 -11.78 -4.14 16.27
N ILE A 56 -11.92 -4.08 14.95
CA ILE A 56 -10.98 -3.37 14.08
C ILE A 56 -11.33 -1.88 14.09
N ILE A 57 -10.50 -1.08 14.76
CA ILE A 57 -10.76 0.35 14.96
C ILE A 57 -10.12 1.22 13.88
N SER A 58 -9.11 0.69 13.19
CA SER A 58 -8.40 1.41 12.13
C SER A 58 -7.69 0.47 11.17
N THR A 59 -7.37 0.97 9.99
CA THR A 59 -6.60 0.21 9.00
C THR A 59 -5.48 1.06 8.36
N VAL A 60 -4.50 0.40 7.74
CA VAL A 60 -3.44 1.04 6.94
C VAL A 60 -3.52 0.52 5.51
N PHE A 61 -3.67 1.46 4.57
CA PHE A 61 -3.59 1.15 3.15
C PHE A 61 -2.13 1.11 2.70
N VAL A 62 -1.79 0.11 1.90
CA VAL A 62 -0.51 0.02 1.19
C VAL A 62 -0.76 0.05 -0.31
N GLN A 63 0.03 0.82 -1.06
CA GLN A 63 -0.11 1.00 -2.51
C GLN A 63 -0.28 -0.33 -3.26
N CYS A 64 -1.06 -0.31 -4.34
CA CYS A 64 -1.23 -1.45 -5.24
C CYS A 64 -1.26 -1.03 -6.72
N GLY A 65 -0.97 0.24 -7.00
CA GLY A 65 -1.00 0.82 -8.34
C GLY A 65 -2.40 1.13 -8.86
N ALA A 66 -3.38 1.37 -7.97
CA ALA A 66 -4.73 1.78 -8.30
C ALA A 66 -4.81 3.31 -8.53
N MET A 67 -5.70 3.74 -9.44
CA MET A 67 -6.07 5.15 -9.60
C MET A 67 -4.90 6.14 -9.78
N HIS A 68 -3.78 5.70 -10.39
CA HIS A 68 -2.73 6.62 -10.82
C HIS A 68 -3.33 7.69 -11.75
N LYS A 69 -2.81 8.92 -11.67
CA LYS A 69 -3.22 10.00 -12.57
C LYS A 69 -2.97 9.59 -14.03
N ALA A 70 -3.92 9.93 -14.91
CA ALA A 70 -3.82 9.62 -16.33
C ALA A 70 -2.80 10.51 -17.07
N ASP A 71 -2.55 11.71 -16.55
CA ASP A 71 -1.71 12.74 -17.14
C ASP A 71 -0.67 13.30 -16.15
N GLY A 72 0.12 14.26 -16.61
CA GLY A 72 1.22 14.86 -15.86
C GLY A 72 2.53 14.05 -15.88
N PRO A 73 3.57 14.55 -15.18
CA PRO A 73 4.88 13.91 -15.10
C PRO A 73 4.77 12.50 -14.51
N GLU A 74 5.50 11.54 -15.08
CA GLU A 74 5.43 10.12 -14.70
C GLU A 74 5.64 9.90 -13.20
N ALA A 75 6.67 10.51 -12.61
CA ALA A 75 6.98 10.44 -11.19
C ALA A 75 5.87 10.96 -10.26
N MET A 76 4.91 11.74 -10.78
CA MET A 76 3.82 12.34 -10.02
C MET A 76 2.49 11.59 -10.18
N ARG A 77 2.37 10.66 -11.13
CA ARG A 77 1.10 9.96 -11.39
C ARG A 77 0.66 9.09 -10.23
N VAL A 78 1.62 8.51 -9.52
CA VAL A 78 1.41 7.69 -8.31
C VAL A 78 0.67 8.42 -7.18
N VAL A 79 0.73 9.76 -7.15
CA VAL A 79 0.00 10.56 -6.16
C VAL A 79 -1.52 10.40 -6.29
N GLY A 80 -2.03 10.05 -7.48
CA GLY A 80 -3.45 9.78 -7.69
C GLY A 80 -3.99 8.65 -6.82
N GLU A 81 -3.18 7.63 -6.52
CA GLU A 81 -3.59 6.54 -5.62
C GLU A 81 -3.81 7.07 -4.19
N THR A 82 -2.90 7.93 -3.71
CA THR A 82 -3.02 8.56 -2.39
C THR A 82 -4.25 9.46 -2.29
N GLU A 83 -4.56 10.24 -3.33
CA GLU A 83 -5.77 11.07 -3.38
C GLU A 83 -7.04 10.21 -3.31
N PHE A 84 -7.08 9.15 -4.11
CA PHE A 84 -8.19 8.20 -4.15
C PHE A 84 -8.43 7.55 -2.78
N VAL A 85 -7.39 7.02 -2.14
CA VAL A 85 -7.48 6.38 -0.83
C VAL A 85 -7.86 7.38 0.26
N ASN A 86 -7.31 8.60 0.23
CA ASN A 86 -7.70 9.64 1.18
C ASN A 86 -9.18 10.03 1.03
N GLY A 87 -9.76 9.95 -0.17
CA GLY A 87 -11.19 10.09 -0.40
C GLY A 87 -12.01 9.03 0.36
N ILE A 88 -11.63 7.76 0.26
CA ILE A 88 -12.27 6.65 1.01
C ILE A 88 -12.06 6.82 2.52
N ALA A 89 -10.86 7.22 2.94
CA ALA A 89 -10.55 7.50 4.34
C ALA A 89 -11.45 8.61 4.91
N ALA A 90 -11.73 9.65 4.12
CA ALA A 90 -12.66 10.72 4.50
C ALA A 90 -14.10 10.22 4.66
N MET A 91 -14.56 9.29 3.81
CA MET A 91 -15.88 8.67 3.96
C MET A 91 -16.01 7.96 5.31
N SER A 92 -15.07 7.09 5.67
CA SER A 92 -15.09 6.41 6.97
C SER A 92 -14.94 7.38 8.15
N ALA A 93 -14.16 8.45 7.99
CA ALA A 93 -13.96 9.46 9.02
C ALA A 93 -15.26 10.20 9.42
N SER A 94 -16.26 10.24 8.54
CA SER A 94 -17.59 10.80 8.84
C SER A 94 -18.32 10.09 9.97
N GLY A 95 -17.99 8.81 10.23
CA GLY A 95 -18.71 7.96 11.19
C GLY A 95 -20.04 7.40 10.68
N VAL A 96 -20.51 7.80 9.49
CA VAL A 96 -21.74 7.28 8.87
C VAL A 96 -21.62 5.80 8.52
N TYR A 97 -20.39 5.34 8.24
CA TYR A 97 -20.06 3.96 7.87
C TYR A 97 -19.59 3.12 9.07
N GLY A 98 -19.84 3.58 10.29
CA GLY A 98 -19.38 2.92 11.51
C GLY A 98 -18.13 3.56 12.12
N PRO A 99 -17.64 3.00 13.25
CA PRO A 99 -16.57 3.61 14.04
C PRO A 99 -15.17 3.42 13.46
N THR A 100 -14.97 2.40 12.60
CA THR A 100 -13.66 2.04 12.05
C THR A 100 -13.10 3.13 11.14
N ARG A 101 -11.83 3.47 11.33
CA ARG A 101 -11.10 4.46 10.53
C ARG A 101 -10.32 3.76 9.41
N ILE A 102 -10.92 3.68 8.23
CA ILE A 102 -10.28 3.09 7.04
C ILE A 102 -9.13 3.98 6.57
N ALA A 103 -7.99 3.36 6.28
CA ALA A 103 -6.76 4.00 5.82
C ALA A 103 -6.33 5.18 6.73
N ALA A 104 -6.35 4.96 8.05
CA ALA A 104 -5.85 5.90 9.04
C ALA A 104 -4.35 6.19 8.84
N GLY A 105 -3.62 5.23 8.25
CA GLY A 105 -2.31 5.44 7.62
C GLY A 105 -2.35 5.08 6.13
N ILE A 106 -1.58 5.80 5.32
CA ILE A 106 -1.40 5.54 3.88
C ILE A 106 0.08 5.37 3.59
N VAL A 107 0.43 4.23 2.99
CA VAL A 107 1.75 3.91 2.46
C VAL A 107 1.68 3.96 0.93
N GLY A 108 2.23 5.02 0.33
CA GLY A 108 2.17 5.27 -1.12
C GLY A 108 3.38 4.72 -1.88
N GLN A 109 3.54 5.15 -3.12
CA GLN A 109 4.67 4.81 -3.97
C GLN A 109 5.39 6.08 -4.45
N VAL A 110 6.72 6.04 -4.49
CA VAL A 110 7.56 6.99 -5.25
C VAL A 110 8.74 6.21 -5.82
N ASP A 111 9.23 6.57 -6.99
CA ASP A 111 10.43 5.94 -7.54
C ASP A 111 11.69 6.45 -6.82
N LEU A 112 12.25 5.62 -5.95
CA LEU A 112 13.44 5.98 -5.16
C LEU A 112 14.72 6.02 -5.99
N ASN A 113 14.71 5.54 -7.23
CA ASN A 113 15.84 5.66 -8.15
C ASN A 113 16.09 7.10 -8.61
N LEU A 114 15.12 8.00 -8.37
CA LEU A 114 15.27 9.43 -8.68
C LEU A 114 16.27 10.13 -7.74
N GLY A 115 16.77 9.47 -6.69
CA GLY A 115 17.72 10.07 -5.76
C GLY A 115 17.11 11.28 -5.05
N ASP A 116 17.82 12.40 -5.03
CA ASP A 116 17.31 13.64 -4.41
C ASP A 116 16.07 14.21 -5.09
N ALA A 117 15.81 13.85 -6.36
CA ALA A 117 14.61 14.29 -7.09
C ALA A 117 13.32 13.59 -6.63
N VAL A 118 13.38 12.73 -5.61
CA VAL A 118 12.22 12.12 -4.94
C VAL A 118 11.41 13.15 -4.13
N ALA A 119 12.06 14.19 -3.59
CA ALA A 119 11.44 15.11 -2.62
C ALA A 119 10.09 15.72 -3.08
N PRO A 120 9.95 16.26 -4.31
CA PRO A 120 8.66 16.78 -4.78
C PRO A 120 7.52 15.75 -4.78
N GLY A 121 7.83 14.48 -5.05
CA GLY A 121 6.86 13.39 -5.00
C GLY A 121 6.38 13.11 -3.56
N LEU A 122 7.31 13.12 -2.60
CA LEU A 122 6.98 12.95 -1.17
C LEU A 122 6.12 14.11 -0.65
N GLU A 123 6.47 15.34 -1.01
CA GLU A 123 5.69 16.54 -0.64
C GLU A 123 4.27 16.48 -1.20
N ALA A 124 4.11 16.06 -2.46
CA ALA A 124 2.80 15.90 -3.07
C ALA A 124 1.95 14.82 -2.39
N HIS A 125 2.56 13.69 -2.01
CA HIS A 125 1.87 12.67 -1.21
C HIS A 125 1.45 13.17 0.18
N LEU A 126 2.30 13.93 0.86
CA LEU A 126 1.96 14.52 2.15
C LEU A 126 0.74 15.45 2.06
N GLN A 127 0.67 16.26 1.00
CA GLN A 127 -0.47 17.12 0.71
C GLN A 127 -1.72 16.27 0.39
N ALA A 128 -1.60 15.34 -0.58
CA ALA A 128 -2.70 14.49 -1.04
C ALA A 128 -3.29 13.61 0.07
N GLY A 129 -2.44 13.11 0.97
CA GLY A 129 -2.85 12.24 2.07
C GLY A 129 -3.55 12.96 3.22
N GLY A 130 -3.64 14.29 3.21
CA GLY A 130 -4.43 15.05 4.19
C GLY A 130 -4.09 14.74 5.64
N GLY A 131 -2.80 14.54 5.93
CA GLY A 131 -2.31 14.16 7.26
C GLY A 131 -2.32 12.66 7.58
N ARG A 132 -2.76 11.79 6.66
CA ARG A 132 -2.75 10.31 6.80
C ARG A 132 -1.57 9.62 6.12
N PHE A 133 -0.79 10.34 5.30
CA PHE A 133 0.38 9.77 4.64
C PHE A 133 1.48 9.45 5.65
N ARG A 134 2.03 8.23 5.61
CA ARG A 134 2.98 7.73 6.62
C ARG A 134 4.23 7.07 6.05
N GLY A 135 4.21 6.59 4.82
CA GLY A 135 5.34 5.85 4.30
C GLY A 135 5.31 5.60 2.81
N ILE A 136 6.37 4.93 2.34
CA ILE A 136 6.53 4.50 0.96
C ILE A 136 6.73 3.00 0.93
N ARG A 137 6.00 2.32 0.04
CA ARG A 137 6.37 1.00 -0.47
C ARG A 137 7.12 1.17 -1.78
N HIS A 138 8.28 0.55 -1.86
CA HIS A 138 9.01 0.39 -3.11
C HIS A 138 9.40 -1.07 -3.31
N SER A 139 8.85 -1.69 -4.36
CA SER A 139 9.16 -3.07 -4.67
C SER A 139 10.53 -3.18 -5.30
N VAL A 140 11.33 -4.13 -4.83
CA VAL A 140 12.59 -4.52 -5.48
C VAL A 140 12.63 -6.00 -5.82
N ALA A 141 11.49 -6.70 -5.67
CA ALA A 141 11.36 -8.12 -5.94
C ALA A 141 11.93 -8.48 -7.32
N TRP A 142 13.04 -9.21 -7.31
CA TRP A 142 13.74 -9.67 -8.50
C TRP A 142 14.29 -11.07 -8.27
N ASP A 143 14.05 -11.96 -9.23
CA ASP A 143 14.51 -13.34 -9.19
C ASP A 143 15.20 -13.72 -10.51
N PRO A 144 16.38 -14.36 -10.46
CA PRO A 144 17.14 -14.73 -11.66
C PRO A 144 16.42 -15.75 -12.55
N SER A 145 15.45 -16.50 -12.04
CA SER A 145 14.66 -17.46 -12.83
C SER A 145 13.75 -16.78 -13.86
N GLY A 146 13.38 -15.50 -13.64
CA GLY A 146 12.41 -14.77 -14.46
C GLY A 146 10.98 -15.33 -14.42
N THR A 147 10.70 -16.33 -13.59
CA THR A 147 9.36 -16.94 -13.45
C THR A 147 8.60 -16.43 -12.24
N ALA A 148 9.31 -15.83 -11.28
CA ALA A 148 8.69 -15.28 -10.08
C ALA A 148 7.84 -14.03 -10.44
N PRO A 149 6.60 -13.95 -9.95
CA PRO A 149 5.71 -12.83 -10.27
C PRO A 149 6.23 -11.55 -9.62
N GLY A 150 6.55 -10.55 -10.44
CA GLY A 150 6.95 -9.23 -9.97
C GLY A 150 5.77 -8.32 -9.60
N PRO A 151 6.06 -7.18 -8.96
CA PRO A 151 5.15 -6.03 -8.89
C PRO A 151 4.40 -5.72 -10.17
N ARG A 152 3.06 -5.63 -10.07
CA ARG A 152 2.20 -5.13 -11.15
C ARG A 152 2.39 -3.63 -11.43
N SER A 153 2.88 -2.86 -10.46
CA SER A 153 2.99 -1.40 -10.53
C SER A 153 4.40 -0.86 -10.79
N GLN A 154 5.45 -1.69 -10.73
CA GLN A 154 6.86 -1.28 -10.89
C GLN A 154 7.69 -2.39 -11.53
N ALA A 155 8.20 -2.22 -12.75
CA ALA A 155 9.08 -3.24 -13.33
C ALA A 155 10.49 -3.15 -12.72
N VAL A 156 10.94 -4.20 -12.02
CA VAL A 156 12.32 -4.32 -11.54
C VAL A 156 13.13 -5.09 -12.58
N THR A 157 14.10 -4.44 -13.20
CA THR A 157 14.81 -4.99 -14.38
C THR A 157 16.18 -5.58 -14.05
N HIS A 158 16.72 -5.35 -12.86
CA HIS A 158 18.03 -5.84 -12.43
C HIS A 158 18.08 -6.14 -10.93
N PRO A 159 19.03 -7.00 -10.47
CA PRO A 159 19.21 -7.29 -9.05
C PRO A 159 19.83 -6.11 -8.28
N HIS A 160 19.90 -6.27 -6.95
CA HIS A 160 20.69 -5.43 -6.04
C HIS A 160 20.26 -3.96 -5.92
N LEU A 161 18.98 -3.66 -6.18
CA LEU A 161 18.49 -2.28 -6.16
C LEU A 161 18.67 -1.61 -4.79
N TYR A 162 18.51 -2.34 -3.68
CA TYR A 162 18.78 -1.82 -2.33
C TYR A 162 20.26 -1.50 -2.07
N LEU A 163 21.17 -2.01 -2.89
CA LEU A 163 22.61 -1.72 -2.80
C LEU A 163 23.03 -0.58 -3.72
N ASP A 164 22.18 -0.15 -4.65
CA ASP A 164 22.48 0.93 -5.57
C ASP A 164 22.65 2.27 -4.83
N ALA A 165 23.69 3.01 -5.20
CA ALA A 165 24.03 4.27 -4.53
C ALA A 165 22.98 5.36 -4.79
N GLY A 166 22.44 5.44 -6.01
CA GLY A 166 21.39 6.38 -6.37
C GLY A 166 20.09 6.07 -5.64
N TYR A 167 19.74 4.79 -5.56
CA TYR A 167 18.59 4.32 -4.78
C TYR A 167 18.71 4.72 -3.30
N ARG A 168 19.89 4.52 -2.69
CA ARG A 168 20.12 4.87 -1.28
C ARG A 168 20.03 6.37 -1.00
N ILE A 169 20.40 7.22 -1.98
CA ILE A 169 20.17 8.66 -1.90
C ILE A 169 18.66 8.96 -1.83
N GLY A 170 17.85 8.32 -2.68
CA GLY A 170 16.40 8.48 -2.65
C GLY A 170 15.77 7.92 -1.38
N PHE A 171 16.22 6.75 -0.92
CA PHE A 171 15.79 6.16 0.34
C PHE A 171 16.07 7.06 1.55
N ALA A 172 17.25 7.70 1.60
CA ALA A 172 17.62 8.61 2.68
C ALA A 172 16.66 9.81 2.81
N GLN A 173 16.00 10.21 1.72
CA GLN A 173 14.97 11.26 1.76
C GLN A 173 13.79 10.88 2.66
N LEU A 174 13.43 9.60 2.77
CA LEU A 174 12.33 9.16 3.65
C LEU A 174 12.61 9.54 5.13
N GLY A 175 13.87 9.44 5.56
CA GLY A 175 14.28 9.86 6.90
C GLY A 175 14.09 11.35 7.16
N HIS A 176 14.33 12.21 6.15
CA HIS A 176 14.12 13.66 6.25
C HIS A 176 12.64 14.03 6.45
N TYR A 177 11.73 13.23 5.91
CA TYR A 177 10.28 13.42 6.07
C TYR A 177 9.66 12.59 7.20
N GLY A 178 10.47 11.84 7.96
CA GLY A 178 9.98 10.98 9.04
C GLY A 178 9.05 9.86 8.54
N MET A 179 9.25 9.37 7.32
CA MET A 179 8.41 8.36 6.69
C MET A 179 8.87 6.94 7.01
N SER A 180 7.92 6.02 7.13
CA SER A 180 8.23 4.59 7.14
C SER A 180 8.56 4.06 5.75
N PHE A 181 9.27 2.95 5.70
CA PHE A 181 9.54 2.20 4.48
C PHE A 181 8.95 0.80 4.57
N GLU A 182 8.19 0.40 3.56
CA GLU A 182 7.68 -0.96 3.40
C GLU A 182 8.45 -1.65 2.25
N GLY A 183 9.26 -2.64 2.62
CA GLY A 183 10.14 -3.35 1.72
C GLY A 183 9.50 -4.60 1.14
N TRP A 184 9.01 -4.52 -0.09
CA TRP A 184 8.50 -5.68 -0.80
C TRP A 184 9.59 -6.33 -1.66
N CYS A 185 10.12 -7.45 -1.19
CA CYS A 185 11.23 -8.18 -1.79
C CYS A 185 11.09 -9.70 -1.58
N TYR A 186 11.87 -10.49 -2.31
CA TYR A 186 11.95 -11.94 -2.04
C TYR A 186 12.90 -12.24 -0.89
N HIS A 187 12.76 -13.43 -0.30
CA HIS A 187 13.50 -13.84 0.90
C HIS A 187 15.04 -13.74 0.74
N HIS A 188 15.59 -14.01 -0.44
CA HIS A 188 17.04 -13.89 -0.70
C HIS A 188 17.55 -12.43 -0.74
N GLN A 189 16.64 -11.46 -0.87
CA GLN A 189 16.95 -10.03 -0.88
C GLN A 189 16.82 -9.38 0.51
N ILE A 190 16.33 -10.11 1.53
CA ILE A 190 16.20 -9.61 2.91
C ILE A 190 17.52 -9.04 3.47
N PRO A 191 18.70 -9.65 3.25
CA PRO A 191 19.96 -9.07 3.70
C PRO A 191 20.27 -7.69 3.11
N GLU A 192 19.82 -7.43 1.88
CA GLU A 192 19.99 -6.11 1.25
C GLU A 192 19.03 -5.10 1.88
N LEU A 193 17.78 -5.50 2.12
CA LEU A 193 16.79 -4.67 2.82
C LEU A 193 17.28 -4.23 4.20
N THR A 194 17.80 -5.17 5.00
CA THR A 194 18.27 -4.87 6.35
C THR A 194 19.53 -4.00 6.37
N SER A 195 20.30 -3.98 5.27
CA SER A 195 21.46 -3.11 5.11
C SER A 195 21.13 -1.63 4.81
N LEU A 196 19.84 -1.29 4.72
CA LEU A 196 19.35 0.09 4.64
C LEU A 196 19.20 0.76 6.03
N ALA A 197 19.14 -0.04 7.11
CA ALA A 197 18.89 0.41 8.48
C ALA A 197 20.16 0.80 9.23
#